data_AF-A0A831TVW1-F1
#
_entry.id   AF-A0A831TVW1-F1
#
_cell.length_a   1.000
_cell.length_b   1.000
_cell.length_c   1.000
_cell.angle_alpha   90.00
_cell.angle_beta   90.00
_cell.angle_gamma   90.00
#
_symmetry.space_group_name_H-M   'P 1'
#
loop_
_entity.id
_entity.type
_entity.pdbx_description
1 polymer ?
#
loop_
_entity_poly.entity_id
_entity_poly.type
_entity_poly.pdbx_seq_one_letter_code
_entity_poly.pdbx_strand_id
1 'polypeptide(L)'
;MAASDVILAPTSGALYHTEAVHRALAAGARFLAMTGFTKDVLVRGGVFADFPALAPRAIRLAELLTSAREAHVVAPGGTDLRVRLDGRQGIPVTGMVREPGQRGACPDIEAFIAPLETSAEGVIGVDASASLVGVLDPVGAVAFAISGVEAGVRRNFDVFGLWVMGLVTATGGGVMRDVILDRQPLVLARPDYLLWASGGAVFAIALAWRGRPYPRAVVTIAETGGLGAFAVAGALAAINSGEGWSGALLMAILTATGGGVIRDLLADRVPLVLHSEVNATAAGLGGLATWAAYDISSGAATLLGLSVAALVRAAGVAFDLHLPRPRRPGAGPRKG
;
A
#
# COMPACT_ATOMS: atom_id res chain seq x y z
N MET A 1 -2.17 0.85 -32.71
CA MET A 1 -0.70 0.99 -32.54
C MET A 1 0.02 0.88 -33.87
N ALA A 2 -0.10 -0.20 -34.64
CA ALA A 2 0.66 -0.38 -35.89
C ALA A 2 0.34 0.62 -37.03
N ALA A 3 -0.76 1.37 -36.94
CA ALA A 3 -1.11 2.42 -37.90
C ALA A 3 -0.59 3.82 -37.51
N SER A 4 0.21 3.94 -36.44
CA SER A 4 0.65 5.22 -35.89
C SER A 4 2.14 5.45 -36.11
N ASP A 5 2.55 6.67 -36.48
CA ASP A 5 3.97 7.03 -36.65
C ASP A 5 4.71 7.26 -35.32
N VAL A 6 3.97 7.72 -34.31
CA VAL A 6 4.46 7.97 -32.94
C VAL A 6 3.39 7.52 -31.95
N ILE A 7 3.83 6.85 -30.90
CA ILE A 7 2.99 6.36 -29.82
C ILE A 7 3.58 6.86 -28.50
N LEU A 8 2.80 7.68 -27.80
CA LEU A 8 3.09 8.08 -26.41
C LEU A 8 2.18 7.26 -25.50
N ALA A 9 2.74 6.57 -24.51
CA ALA A 9 2.00 5.65 -23.65
C ALA A 9 2.05 6.05 -22.16
N PRO A 10 1.27 7.08 -21.75
CA PRO A 10 1.06 7.41 -20.34
C PRO A 10 0.09 6.41 -19.71
N THR A 11 0.62 5.26 -19.31
CA THR A 11 -0.18 4.14 -18.80
C THR A 11 0.15 3.81 -17.36
N SER A 12 -0.82 3.26 -16.61
CA SER A 12 -0.58 2.78 -15.24
C SER A 12 0.26 1.49 -15.20
N GLY A 13 0.23 0.69 -16.27
CA GLY A 13 1.02 -0.54 -16.43
C GLY A 13 1.99 -0.47 -17.61
N ALA A 14 3.03 -1.29 -17.58
CA ALA A 14 4.08 -1.31 -18.60
C ALA A 14 3.59 -1.97 -19.90
N LEU A 15 3.72 -1.25 -21.02
CA LEU A 15 3.44 -1.77 -22.37
C LEU A 15 4.71 -2.10 -23.17
N TYR A 16 5.89 -1.82 -22.61
CA TYR A 16 7.18 -1.77 -23.30
C TYR A 16 7.58 -3.06 -24.03
N HIS A 17 7.17 -4.22 -23.51
CA HIS A 17 7.49 -5.55 -24.04
C HIS A 17 6.28 -6.27 -24.64
N THR A 18 5.19 -5.56 -24.93
CA THR A 18 3.99 -6.19 -25.48
C THR A 18 4.12 -6.49 -26.97
N GLU A 19 3.47 -7.57 -27.42
CA GLU A 19 3.35 -7.92 -28.84
C GLU A 19 2.71 -6.82 -29.70
N ALA A 20 1.88 -5.96 -29.09
CA ALA A 20 1.30 -4.81 -29.77
C ALA A 20 2.37 -3.75 -30.10
N VAL A 21 3.29 -3.48 -29.16
CA VAL A 21 4.42 -2.57 -29.38
C VAL A 21 5.40 -3.18 -30.38
N HIS A 22 5.76 -4.47 -30.24
CA HIS A 22 6.66 -5.12 -31.20
C HIS A 22 6.15 -5.02 -32.64
N ARG A 23 4.87 -5.30 -32.89
CA ARG A 23 4.27 -5.16 -34.21
C ARG A 23 4.25 -3.71 -34.72
N ALA A 24 4.04 -2.74 -33.83
CA ALA A 24 4.04 -1.33 -34.21
C ALA A 24 5.44 -0.85 -34.60
N LEU A 25 6.46 -1.21 -33.83
CA LEU A 25 7.85 -0.88 -34.14
C LEU A 25 8.30 -1.52 -35.46
N ALA A 26 7.91 -2.77 -35.72
CA ALA A 26 8.18 -3.45 -36.99
C ALA A 26 7.50 -2.76 -38.18
N ALA A 27 6.38 -2.08 -37.96
CA ALA A 27 5.70 -1.24 -38.95
C ALA A 27 6.30 0.18 -39.06
N GLY A 28 7.39 0.49 -38.35
CA GLY A 28 8.08 1.77 -38.39
C GLY A 28 7.60 2.80 -37.35
N ALA A 29 6.66 2.44 -36.47
CA ALA A 29 6.23 3.33 -35.40
C ALA A 29 7.38 3.63 -34.43
N ARG A 30 7.30 4.79 -33.77
CA ARG A 30 8.15 5.16 -32.63
C ARG A 30 7.35 5.04 -31.34
N PHE A 31 7.92 4.44 -30.31
CA PHE A 31 7.21 4.20 -29.05
C PHE A 31 7.91 4.81 -27.85
N LEU A 32 7.25 5.73 -27.15
CA LEU A 32 7.73 6.30 -25.89
C LEU A 32 6.84 5.83 -24.74
N ALA A 33 7.40 4.99 -23.87
CA ALA A 33 6.75 4.61 -22.62
C ALA A 33 6.78 5.78 -21.62
N MET A 34 5.64 5.99 -20.97
CA MET A 34 5.45 6.98 -19.91
C MET A 34 4.71 6.29 -18.74
N THR A 35 5.19 5.10 -18.37
CA THR A 35 4.53 4.25 -17.37
C THR A 35 4.54 4.92 -15.99
N GLY A 36 3.40 5.00 -15.33
CA GLY A 36 3.28 5.62 -14.01
C GLY A 36 3.35 7.14 -14.01
N PHE A 37 3.25 7.79 -15.17
CA PHE A 37 3.26 9.25 -15.26
C PHE A 37 2.06 9.86 -14.53
N THR A 38 2.35 10.79 -13.62
CA THR A 38 1.36 11.67 -12.99
C THR A 38 1.38 13.03 -13.68
N LYS A 39 0.35 13.87 -13.40
CA LYS A 39 0.34 15.27 -13.86
C LYS A 39 1.58 16.03 -13.42
N ASP A 40 2.07 15.74 -12.21
CA ASP A 40 3.27 16.37 -11.66
C ASP A 40 4.53 16.02 -12.45
N VAL A 41 4.72 14.75 -12.82
CA VAL A 41 5.89 14.33 -13.61
C VAL A 41 5.91 15.02 -14.98
N LEU A 42 4.75 15.38 -15.53
CA LEU A 42 4.65 16.10 -16.81
C LEU A 42 5.03 17.58 -16.71
N VAL A 43 4.93 18.20 -15.53
CA VAL A 43 5.12 19.65 -15.34
C VAL A 43 6.31 20.00 -14.46
N ARG A 44 6.98 19.01 -13.85
CA ARG A 44 8.24 19.20 -13.11
C ARG A 44 9.12 17.94 -13.11
N GLY A 45 10.42 18.11 -12.89
CA GLY A 45 11.37 17.01 -12.68
C GLY A 45 12.03 16.49 -13.96
N GLY A 46 12.25 15.18 -14.03
CA GLY A 46 13.09 14.53 -15.05
C GLY A 46 12.61 14.70 -16.49
N VAL A 47 11.33 15.03 -16.72
CA VAL A 47 10.79 15.26 -18.08
C VAL A 47 11.45 16.46 -18.78
N PHE A 48 12.07 17.37 -18.03
CA PHE A 48 12.82 18.53 -18.55
C PHE A 48 14.34 18.30 -18.61
N ALA A 49 14.81 17.07 -18.39
CA ALA A 49 16.22 16.76 -18.50
C ALA A 49 16.75 17.04 -19.91
N ASP A 50 18.02 17.40 -20.01
CA ASP A 50 18.71 17.54 -21.30
C ASP A 50 19.05 16.15 -21.85
N PHE A 51 18.05 15.47 -22.41
CA PHE A 51 18.18 14.13 -22.99
C PHE A 51 19.27 14.05 -24.07
N PRO A 52 19.41 15.01 -25.00
CA PRO A 52 20.55 15.03 -25.93
C PRO A 52 21.91 15.00 -25.24
N ALA A 53 22.11 15.79 -24.18
CA ALA A 53 23.38 15.81 -23.45
C ALA A 53 23.60 14.52 -22.62
N LEU A 54 22.54 13.87 -22.17
CA LEU A 54 22.60 12.67 -21.33
C LEU A 54 22.64 11.35 -22.12
N ALA A 55 22.10 11.31 -23.34
CA ALA A 55 22.01 10.12 -24.18
C ALA A 55 23.36 9.39 -24.38
N PRO A 56 24.51 10.08 -24.57
CA PRO A 56 25.80 9.40 -24.69
C PRO A 56 26.15 8.52 -23.49
N ARG A 57 25.64 8.81 -22.29
CA ARG A 57 25.87 8.00 -21.09
C ARG A 57 25.16 6.66 -21.16
N ALA A 58 23.88 6.66 -21.54
CA ALA A 58 23.09 5.45 -21.73
C ALA A 58 23.65 4.58 -22.85
N ILE A 59 24.04 5.19 -23.98
CA ILE A 59 24.65 4.49 -25.11
C ILE A 59 25.96 3.81 -24.68
N ARG A 60 26.85 4.56 -24.01
CA ARG A 60 28.12 4.00 -23.50
C ARG A 60 27.89 2.86 -22.51
N LEU A 61 26.88 2.96 -21.64
CA LEU A 61 26.55 1.90 -20.71
C LEU A 61 26.03 0.65 -21.43
N ALA A 62 25.18 0.82 -22.45
CA ALA A 62 24.70 -0.29 -23.28
C ALA A 62 25.85 -0.98 -24.04
N GLU A 63 26.82 -0.23 -24.55
CA GLU A 63 28.02 -0.78 -25.18
C GLU A 63 28.86 -1.60 -24.19
N LEU A 64 29.07 -1.08 -22.99
CA LEU A 64 29.76 -1.81 -21.91
C LEU A 64 29.04 -3.11 -21.58
N LEU A 65 27.71 -3.08 -21.39
CA LEU A 65 26.88 -4.25 -21.14
C LEU A 65 26.96 -5.26 -22.30
N THR A 66 26.97 -4.80 -23.54
CA THR A 66 27.08 -5.65 -24.75
C THR A 66 28.44 -6.35 -24.83
N SER A 67 29.51 -5.65 -24.43
CA SER A 67 30.87 -6.20 -24.45
C SER A 67 31.16 -7.16 -23.29
N ALA A 68 30.34 -7.13 -22.23
CA ALA A 68 30.53 -7.94 -21.05
C ALA A 68 30.11 -9.39 -21.30
N ARG A 69 30.84 -10.34 -20.68
CA ARG A 69 30.48 -11.77 -20.68
C ARG A 69 29.75 -12.19 -19.42
N GLU A 70 29.98 -11.47 -18.33
CA GLU A 70 29.43 -11.74 -17.01
C GLU A 70 29.10 -10.41 -16.33
N ALA A 71 27.99 -10.37 -15.59
CA ALA A 71 27.72 -9.33 -14.62
C ALA A 71 27.74 -9.94 -13.21
N HIS A 72 28.45 -9.27 -12.30
CA HIS A 72 28.52 -9.63 -10.89
C HIS A 72 27.89 -8.50 -10.08
N VAL A 73 26.78 -8.80 -9.41
CA VAL A 73 26.00 -7.84 -8.62
C VAL A 73 26.19 -8.17 -7.15
N VAL A 74 26.81 -7.25 -6.42
CA VAL A 74 27.01 -7.35 -4.97
C VAL A 74 26.30 -6.19 -4.29
N ALA A 75 25.55 -6.47 -3.21
CA ALA A 75 24.90 -5.45 -2.41
C ALA A 75 25.08 -5.72 -0.89
N PRO A 76 25.08 -4.67 -0.05
CA PRO A 76 25.23 -4.80 1.41
C PRO A 76 24.23 -5.75 2.09
N GLY A 77 23.05 -5.96 1.49
CA GLY A 77 22.01 -6.88 1.97
C GLY A 77 22.30 -8.37 1.76
N GLY A 78 23.54 -8.74 1.41
CA GLY A 78 23.95 -10.14 1.20
C GLY A 78 23.68 -10.65 -0.22
N THR A 79 23.28 -9.79 -1.16
CA THR A 79 23.26 -10.12 -2.58
C THR A 79 24.69 -10.28 -3.08
N ASP A 80 24.97 -11.42 -3.67
CA ASP A 80 26.17 -11.77 -4.42
C ASP A 80 25.72 -12.69 -5.56
N LEU A 81 25.40 -12.09 -6.71
CA LEU A 81 24.81 -12.75 -7.86
C LEU A 81 25.70 -12.59 -9.08
N ARG A 82 26.03 -13.69 -9.74
CA ARG A 82 26.69 -13.72 -11.05
C ARG A 82 25.72 -14.19 -12.12
N VAL A 83 25.73 -13.52 -13.26
CA VAL A 83 24.92 -13.88 -14.43
C VAL A 83 25.75 -13.74 -15.71
N ARG A 84 25.49 -14.60 -16.69
CA ARG A 84 26.17 -14.55 -17.99
C ARG A 84 25.44 -13.64 -18.97
N LEU A 85 26.20 -12.90 -19.76
CA LEU A 85 25.71 -11.92 -20.74
C LEU A 85 26.14 -12.26 -22.17
N ASP A 86 26.78 -13.40 -22.40
CA ASP A 86 27.39 -13.73 -23.69
C ASP A 86 26.36 -13.67 -24.83
N GLY A 87 26.74 -12.98 -25.91
CA GLY A 87 25.92 -12.88 -27.12
C GLY A 87 24.65 -12.04 -26.96
N ARG A 88 24.44 -11.37 -25.82
CA ARG A 88 23.32 -10.47 -25.60
C ARG A 88 23.69 -9.05 -26.01
N GLN A 89 22.69 -8.29 -26.45
CA GLN A 89 22.85 -6.87 -26.77
C GLN A 89 22.26 -6.02 -25.66
N GLY A 90 23.08 -5.10 -25.14
CA GLY A 90 22.62 -4.03 -24.27
C GLY A 90 21.74 -3.06 -25.06
N ILE A 91 20.64 -2.65 -24.45
CA ILE A 91 19.66 -1.75 -25.03
C ILE A 91 19.75 -0.41 -24.28
N PRO A 92 20.12 0.68 -24.96
CA PRO A 92 20.11 1.99 -24.35
C PRO A 92 18.69 2.57 -24.33
N VAL A 93 18.35 3.27 -23.26
CA VAL A 93 17.16 4.11 -23.14
C VAL A 93 17.64 5.55 -22.95
N THR A 94 17.32 6.39 -23.93
CA THR A 94 17.88 7.75 -24.03
C THR A 94 16.84 8.84 -23.75
N GLY A 95 15.64 8.48 -23.33
CA GLY A 95 14.50 9.40 -23.23
C GLY A 95 13.97 9.91 -24.56
N MET A 96 14.53 9.47 -25.69
CA MET A 96 14.21 9.97 -27.03
C MET A 96 13.93 8.82 -28.00
N VAL A 97 12.90 8.99 -28.82
CA VAL A 97 12.57 8.10 -29.94
C VAL A 97 12.42 8.91 -31.21
N ARG A 98 13.52 9.05 -31.95
CA ARG A 98 13.59 9.95 -33.13
C ARG A 98 13.42 9.19 -34.43
N GLU A 99 13.94 7.97 -34.51
CA GLU A 99 14.01 7.17 -35.74
C GLU A 99 12.93 6.08 -35.77
N PRO A 100 12.39 5.72 -36.96
CA PRO A 100 11.42 4.64 -37.10
C PRO A 100 11.87 3.33 -36.44
N GLY A 101 10.95 2.65 -35.74
CA GLY A 101 11.24 1.40 -35.04
C GLY A 101 11.95 1.56 -33.69
N GLN A 102 12.33 2.78 -33.30
CA GLN A 102 12.87 3.04 -31.96
C GLN A 102 11.79 2.94 -30.89
N ARG A 103 12.19 2.38 -29.75
CA ARG A 103 11.46 2.44 -28.48
C ARG A 103 12.33 3.06 -27.41
N GLY A 104 11.69 3.70 -26.45
CA GLY A 104 12.34 4.27 -25.28
C GLY A 104 11.32 4.54 -24.19
N ALA A 105 11.81 5.03 -23.06
CA ALA A 105 10.99 5.50 -21.95
C ALA A 105 11.48 6.89 -21.57
N CYS A 106 10.54 7.78 -21.25
CA CYS A 106 10.82 9.07 -20.65
C CYS A 106 10.35 8.99 -19.19
N PRO A 107 11.03 9.61 -18.21
CA PRO A 107 12.22 10.46 -18.32
C PRO A 107 13.55 9.70 -18.23
N ASP A 108 13.56 8.43 -18.62
CA ASP A 108 14.63 7.52 -18.26
C ASP A 108 15.89 7.72 -19.13
N ILE A 109 17.04 7.74 -18.46
CA ILE A 109 18.38 7.62 -19.05
C ILE A 109 19.03 6.39 -18.40
N GLU A 110 18.96 5.27 -19.09
CA GLU A 110 19.41 3.99 -18.56
C GLU A 110 19.89 3.06 -19.68
N ALA A 111 20.44 1.92 -19.32
CA ALA A 111 20.70 0.84 -20.24
C ALA A 111 20.45 -0.48 -19.53
N PHE A 112 19.91 -1.45 -20.26
CA PHE A 112 19.61 -2.76 -19.71
C PHE A 112 20.05 -3.86 -20.68
N ILE A 113 20.33 -5.03 -20.14
CA ILE A 113 20.64 -6.24 -20.88
C ILE A 113 19.96 -7.41 -20.17
N ALA A 114 19.35 -8.30 -20.93
CA ALA A 114 18.80 -9.52 -20.36
C ALA A 114 19.93 -10.54 -20.20
N PRO A 115 20.11 -11.15 -19.01
CA PRO A 115 21.08 -12.22 -18.83
C PRO A 115 20.64 -13.48 -19.58
N LEU A 116 21.59 -14.39 -19.80
CA LEU A 116 21.28 -15.73 -20.31
C LEU A 116 20.43 -16.49 -19.30
N GLU A 117 19.37 -17.13 -19.81
CA GLU A 117 18.48 -17.97 -19.03
C GLU A 117 19.31 -19.07 -18.34
N THR A 118 18.97 -19.41 -17.10
CA THR A 118 19.65 -20.45 -16.28
C THR A 118 21.11 -20.15 -15.88
N SER A 119 21.68 -19.00 -16.25
CA SER A 119 23.08 -18.66 -15.94
C SER A 119 23.30 -18.01 -14.57
N ALA A 120 22.23 -17.81 -13.81
CA ALA A 120 22.28 -17.13 -12.52
C ALA A 120 22.85 -18.05 -11.43
N GLU A 121 23.99 -17.65 -10.87
CA GLU A 121 24.67 -18.33 -9.77
C GLU A 121 24.91 -17.37 -8.61
N GLY A 122 24.66 -17.82 -7.38
CA GLY A 122 24.91 -17.03 -6.17
C GLY A 122 23.66 -16.81 -5.33
N VAL A 123 23.70 -15.77 -4.50
CA VAL A 123 22.67 -15.42 -3.53
C VAL A 123 22.07 -14.07 -3.89
N ILE A 124 20.75 -13.99 -3.96
CA ILE A 124 20.05 -12.71 -4.00
C ILE A 124 19.53 -12.46 -2.60
N GLY A 125 20.07 -11.41 -1.96
CA GLY A 125 19.52 -10.87 -0.72
C GLY A 125 18.18 -10.21 -1.05
N VAL A 126 17.09 -10.95 -0.82
CA VAL A 126 15.74 -10.41 -0.91
C VAL A 126 15.37 -9.90 0.48
N ASP A 127 15.67 -8.64 0.74
CA ASP A 127 15.29 -7.92 1.95
C ASP A 127 13.82 -7.47 1.93
N ALA A 128 13.18 -7.48 0.76
CA ALA A 128 11.75 -7.31 0.61
C ALA A 128 11.17 -8.06 -0.61
N SER A 129 10.11 -8.83 -0.35
CA SER A 129 9.08 -9.18 -1.32
C SER A 129 7.80 -8.45 -0.90
N ALA A 130 7.01 -7.94 -1.85
CA ALA A 130 5.65 -7.51 -1.55
C ALA A 130 4.91 -8.65 -0.81
N SER A 131 4.27 -8.51 0.34
CA SER A 131 3.96 -7.34 1.16
C SER A 131 3.33 -7.88 2.45
N LEU A 132 3.90 -7.63 3.64
CA LEU A 132 3.15 -7.90 4.89
C LEU A 132 1.82 -7.12 4.86
N VAL A 133 1.83 -5.91 4.29
CA VAL A 133 0.65 -5.08 4.03
C VAL A 133 -0.42 -5.81 3.20
N GLY A 134 -0.02 -6.55 2.15
CA GLY A 134 -0.96 -7.29 1.31
C GLY A 134 -1.65 -8.46 2.03
N VAL A 135 -1.05 -8.98 3.10
CA VAL A 135 -1.68 -9.98 3.99
C VAL A 135 -2.49 -9.32 5.10
N LEU A 136 -2.05 -8.16 5.59
CA LEU A 136 -2.72 -7.41 6.65
C LEU A 136 -4.06 -6.79 6.19
N ASP A 137 -4.14 -6.36 4.93
CA ASP A 137 -5.35 -5.77 4.35
C ASP A 137 -6.57 -6.71 4.33
N PRO A 138 -6.50 -7.95 3.80
CA PRO A 138 -7.64 -8.88 3.85
C PRO A 138 -8.00 -9.28 5.29
N VAL A 139 -7.02 -9.48 6.15
CA VAL A 139 -7.26 -9.82 7.58
C VAL A 139 -7.97 -8.66 8.29
N GLY A 140 -7.49 -7.43 8.08
CA GLY A 140 -8.11 -6.22 8.63
C GLY A 140 -9.53 -6.01 8.09
N ALA A 141 -9.73 -6.17 6.79
CA ALA A 141 -11.05 -6.05 6.16
C ALA A 141 -12.05 -7.06 6.74
N VAL A 142 -11.67 -8.33 6.87
CA VAL A 142 -12.54 -9.36 7.46
C VAL A 142 -12.81 -9.06 8.94
N ALA A 143 -11.80 -8.69 9.70
CA ALA A 143 -11.94 -8.36 11.13
C ALA A 143 -12.90 -7.19 11.37
N PHE A 144 -12.77 -6.11 10.60
CA PHE A 144 -13.65 -4.96 10.69
C PHE A 144 -15.06 -5.25 10.13
N ALA A 145 -15.18 -6.09 9.10
CA ALA A 145 -16.48 -6.52 8.61
C ALA A 145 -17.26 -7.29 9.69
N ILE A 146 -16.59 -8.20 10.42
CA ILE A 146 -17.19 -8.92 11.56
C ILE A 146 -17.65 -7.92 12.64
N SER A 147 -16.80 -6.96 12.99
CA SER A 147 -17.14 -5.94 13.99
C SER A 147 -18.31 -5.04 13.55
N GLY A 148 -18.38 -4.66 12.28
CA GLY A 148 -19.47 -3.90 11.70
C GLY A 148 -20.80 -4.66 11.71
N VAL A 149 -20.79 -5.92 11.25
CA VAL A 149 -21.97 -6.79 11.28
C VAL A 149 -22.47 -6.99 12.70
N GLU A 150 -21.56 -7.24 13.64
CA GLU A 150 -21.92 -7.43 15.05
C GLU A 150 -22.55 -6.17 15.67
N ALA A 151 -22.06 -4.97 15.32
CA ALA A 151 -22.70 -3.71 15.70
C ALA A 151 -24.11 -3.56 15.11
N GLY A 152 -24.31 -3.96 13.85
CA GLY A 152 -25.61 -3.97 13.18
C GLY A 152 -26.59 -4.98 13.78
N VAL A 153 -26.12 -6.18 14.17
CA VAL A 153 -26.93 -7.20 14.84
C VAL A 153 -27.48 -6.64 16.17
N ARG A 154 -26.64 -5.91 16.92
CA ARG A 154 -27.07 -5.24 18.17
C ARG A 154 -28.10 -4.13 17.96
N ARG A 155 -28.29 -3.66 16.74
CA ARG A 155 -29.30 -2.67 16.34
C ARG A 155 -30.47 -3.28 15.56
N ASN A 156 -30.55 -4.61 15.46
CA ASN A 156 -31.60 -5.32 14.74
C ASN A 156 -31.72 -4.91 13.26
N PHE A 157 -30.58 -4.66 12.60
CA PHE A 157 -30.58 -4.42 11.14
C PHE A 157 -30.98 -5.68 10.38
N ASP A 158 -31.58 -5.50 9.21
CA ASP A 158 -31.86 -6.59 8.27
C ASP A 158 -30.57 -7.09 7.59
N VAL A 159 -30.67 -8.19 6.84
CA VAL A 159 -29.49 -8.83 6.22
C VAL A 159 -28.72 -7.87 5.32
N PHE A 160 -29.44 -7.04 4.56
CA PHE A 160 -28.83 -6.03 3.70
C PHE A 160 -28.11 -4.95 4.53
N GLY A 161 -28.76 -4.43 5.57
CA GLY A 161 -28.17 -3.49 6.51
C GLY A 161 -26.93 -4.04 7.20
N LEU A 162 -26.94 -5.32 7.60
CA LEU A 162 -25.76 -5.99 8.16
C LEU A 162 -24.61 -6.03 7.15
N TRP A 163 -24.90 -6.38 5.89
CA TRP A 163 -23.89 -6.45 4.84
C TRP A 163 -23.27 -5.08 4.56
N VAL A 164 -24.10 -4.04 4.41
CA VAL A 164 -23.65 -2.65 4.24
C VAL A 164 -22.82 -2.20 5.45
N MET A 165 -23.27 -2.52 6.66
CA MET A 165 -22.57 -2.16 7.89
C MET A 165 -21.16 -2.77 7.95
N GLY A 166 -21.05 -4.06 7.64
CA GLY A 166 -19.75 -4.74 7.55
C GLY A 166 -18.86 -4.12 6.49
N LEU A 167 -19.41 -3.88 5.29
CA LEU A 167 -18.66 -3.29 4.17
C LEU A 167 -18.10 -1.91 4.52
N VAL A 168 -18.96 -0.99 4.97
CA VAL A 168 -18.56 0.38 5.33
C VAL A 168 -17.56 0.40 6.48
N THR A 169 -17.72 -0.49 7.46
CA THR A 169 -16.77 -0.60 8.57
C THR A 169 -15.40 -1.09 8.09
N ALA A 170 -15.36 -2.07 7.18
CA ALA A 170 -14.12 -2.64 6.65
C ALA A 170 -13.37 -1.68 5.71
N THR A 171 -14.09 -0.91 4.89
CA THR A 171 -13.46 -0.08 3.85
C THR A 171 -13.33 1.38 4.24
N GLY A 172 -14.12 1.86 5.21
CA GLY A 172 -14.24 3.28 5.53
C GLY A 172 -12.92 3.95 5.89
N GLY A 173 -12.06 3.27 6.67
CA GLY A 173 -10.73 3.79 7.02
C GLY A 173 -9.82 3.93 5.79
N GLY A 174 -9.78 2.92 4.92
CA GLY A 174 -9.02 2.95 3.67
C GLY A 174 -9.53 4.00 2.68
N VAL A 175 -10.85 4.18 2.57
CA VAL A 175 -11.46 5.23 1.73
C VAL A 175 -11.07 6.61 2.22
N MET A 176 -11.20 6.89 3.53
CA MET A 176 -10.75 8.17 4.10
C MET A 176 -9.26 8.41 3.81
N ARG A 177 -8.43 7.39 4.01
CA ARG A 177 -6.99 7.46 3.76
C ARG A 177 -6.69 7.84 2.33
N ASP A 178 -7.28 7.12 1.39
CA ASP A 178 -6.98 7.30 -0.02
C ASP A 178 -7.47 8.69 -0.49
N VAL A 179 -8.65 9.14 -0.04
CA VAL A 179 -9.17 10.49 -0.36
C VAL A 179 -8.27 11.60 0.21
N ILE A 180 -7.80 11.47 1.45
CA ILE A 180 -6.91 12.47 2.08
C ILE A 180 -5.57 12.57 1.35
N LEU A 181 -5.04 11.43 0.87
CA LEU A 181 -3.78 11.38 0.12
C LEU A 181 -3.95 11.67 -1.38
N ASP A 182 -5.12 12.15 -1.82
CA ASP A 182 -5.45 12.41 -3.23
C ASP A 182 -5.25 11.18 -4.15
N ARG A 183 -5.60 10.00 -3.63
CA ARG A 183 -5.52 8.72 -4.34
C ARG A 183 -6.91 8.17 -4.61
N GLN A 184 -7.03 7.44 -5.72
CA GLN A 184 -8.25 6.67 -5.97
C GLN A 184 -8.42 5.59 -4.90
N PRO A 185 -9.56 5.52 -4.19
CA PRO A 185 -9.78 4.52 -3.15
C PRO A 185 -9.58 3.09 -3.65
N LEU A 186 -8.81 2.29 -2.91
CA LEU A 186 -8.44 0.93 -3.33
C LEU A 186 -9.64 0.01 -3.52
N VAL A 187 -10.73 0.24 -2.76
CA VAL A 187 -12.00 -0.49 -2.92
C VAL A 187 -12.66 -0.26 -4.29
N LEU A 188 -12.40 0.89 -4.92
CA LEU A 188 -12.91 1.21 -6.27
C LEU A 188 -11.92 0.76 -7.35
N ALA A 189 -10.62 0.84 -7.06
CA ALA A 189 -9.58 0.50 -8.02
C ALA A 189 -9.35 -1.01 -8.17
N ARG A 190 -9.56 -1.79 -7.11
CA ARG A 190 -9.34 -3.25 -7.13
C ARG A 190 -10.56 -4.03 -6.59
N PRO A 191 -11.10 -4.97 -7.37
CA PRO A 191 -12.21 -5.82 -6.94
C PRO A 191 -11.92 -6.62 -5.66
N ASP A 192 -10.65 -7.00 -5.44
CA ASP A 192 -10.25 -7.88 -4.34
C ASP A 192 -10.61 -7.31 -2.95
N TYR A 193 -10.44 -6.00 -2.74
CA TYR A 193 -10.79 -5.36 -1.46
C TYR A 193 -12.30 -5.41 -1.18
N LEU A 194 -13.10 -5.19 -2.22
CA LEU A 194 -14.56 -5.29 -2.12
C LEU A 194 -14.98 -6.74 -1.83
N LEU A 195 -14.31 -7.72 -2.45
CA LEU A 195 -14.55 -9.15 -2.22
C LEU A 195 -14.17 -9.56 -0.80
N TRP A 196 -13.04 -9.11 -0.26
CA TRP A 196 -12.64 -9.41 1.12
C TRP A 196 -13.61 -8.82 2.14
N ALA A 197 -13.99 -7.55 1.98
CA ALA A 197 -14.96 -6.90 2.87
C ALA A 197 -16.35 -7.54 2.79
N SER A 198 -16.84 -7.80 1.57
CA SER A 198 -18.13 -8.46 1.36
C SER A 198 -18.14 -9.90 1.86
N GLY A 199 -17.07 -10.67 1.59
CA GLY A 199 -16.90 -12.03 2.07
C GLY A 199 -16.84 -12.11 3.60
N GLY A 200 -16.10 -11.19 4.23
CA GLY A 200 -16.05 -11.05 5.68
C GLY A 200 -17.42 -10.72 6.29
N ALA A 201 -18.19 -9.83 5.65
CA ALA A 201 -19.54 -9.48 6.10
C ALA A 201 -20.51 -10.66 5.96
N VAL A 202 -20.52 -11.36 4.82
CA VAL A 202 -21.34 -12.56 4.60
C VAL A 202 -20.99 -13.66 5.60
N PHE A 203 -19.70 -13.89 5.84
CA PHE A 203 -19.23 -14.85 6.84
C PHE A 203 -19.73 -14.49 8.24
N ALA A 204 -19.64 -13.21 8.62
CA ALA A 204 -20.13 -12.74 9.89
C ALA A 204 -21.64 -12.92 10.02
N ILE A 205 -22.44 -12.56 9.00
CA ILE A 205 -23.90 -12.74 8.99
C ILE A 205 -24.27 -14.22 9.14
N ALA A 206 -23.59 -15.11 8.42
CA ALA A 206 -23.80 -16.55 8.54
C ALA A 206 -23.53 -17.05 9.98
N LEU A 207 -22.54 -16.47 10.66
CA LEU A 207 -22.28 -16.77 12.07
C LEU A 207 -23.39 -16.24 13.00
N ALA A 208 -23.94 -15.05 12.73
CA ALA A 208 -25.08 -14.51 13.48
C ALA A 208 -26.33 -15.39 13.37
N TRP A 209 -26.59 -15.95 12.18
CA TRP A 209 -27.74 -16.85 11.95
C TRP A 209 -27.67 -18.17 12.72
N ARG A 210 -26.50 -18.59 13.20
CA ARG A 210 -26.40 -19.73 14.10
C ARG A 210 -26.96 -19.46 15.51
N GLY A 211 -27.46 -18.25 15.77
CA GLY A 211 -28.13 -17.88 17.01
C GLY A 211 -27.20 -17.80 18.23
N ARG A 212 -25.87 -17.84 18.01
CA ARG A 212 -24.88 -17.71 19.08
C ARG A 212 -24.38 -16.27 19.14
N PRO A 213 -24.32 -15.65 20.34
CA PRO A 213 -23.70 -14.34 20.46
C PRO A 213 -22.22 -14.43 20.09
N TYR A 214 -21.69 -13.41 19.43
CA TYR A 214 -20.27 -13.34 19.12
C TYR A 214 -19.47 -13.34 20.43
N PRO A 215 -18.48 -14.24 20.58
CA PRO A 215 -17.62 -14.21 21.76
C PRO A 215 -16.91 -12.86 21.83
N ARG A 216 -17.02 -12.17 22.98
CA ARG A 216 -16.35 -10.87 23.18
C ARG A 216 -14.86 -10.93 22.86
N ALA A 217 -14.20 -12.04 23.22
CA ALA A 217 -12.79 -12.27 22.90
C ALA A 217 -12.49 -12.22 21.39
N VAL A 218 -13.34 -12.81 20.54
CA VAL A 218 -13.16 -12.83 19.09
C VAL A 218 -13.30 -11.41 18.52
N VAL A 219 -14.31 -10.66 18.97
CA VAL A 219 -14.52 -9.27 18.54
C VAL A 219 -13.35 -8.40 18.98
N THR A 220 -12.89 -8.52 20.23
CA THR A 220 -11.75 -7.74 20.73
C THR A 220 -10.45 -8.07 20.00
N ILE A 221 -10.19 -9.34 19.69
CA ILE A 221 -9.01 -9.76 18.92
C ILE A 221 -9.09 -9.21 17.49
N ALA A 222 -10.26 -9.33 16.85
CA ALA A 222 -10.49 -8.79 15.51
C ALA A 222 -10.27 -7.27 15.48
N GLU A 223 -10.84 -6.53 16.43
CA GLU A 223 -10.67 -5.08 16.52
C GLU A 223 -9.21 -4.69 16.80
N THR A 224 -8.51 -5.42 17.68
CA THR A 224 -7.12 -5.12 18.01
C THR A 224 -6.17 -5.41 16.83
N GLY A 225 -6.35 -6.56 16.18
CA GLY A 225 -5.57 -6.95 15.01
C GLY A 225 -5.84 -6.04 13.81
N GLY A 226 -7.12 -5.76 13.54
CA GLY A 226 -7.53 -4.83 12.48
C GLY A 226 -6.99 -3.42 12.70
N LEU A 227 -7.07 -2.90 13.93
CA LEU A 227 -6.54 -1.57 14.27
C LEU A 227 -5.03 -1.48 14.00
N GLY A 228 -4.25 -2.48 14.43
CA GLY A 228 -2.81 -2.52 14.18
C GLY A 228 -2.48 -2.61 12.69
N ALA A 229 -3.17 -3.49 11.95
CA ALA A 229 -3.01 -3.64 10.51
C ALA A 229 -3.26 -2.32 9.76
N PHE A 230 -4.39 -1.66 10.02
CA PHE A 230 -4.75 -0.40 9.36
C PHE A 230 -3.93 0.79 9.84
N ALA A 231 -3.44 0.80 11.08
CA ALA A 231 -2.53 1.84 11.55
C ALA A 231 -1.23 1.83 10.74
N VAL A 232 -0.63 0.64 10.57
CA VAL A 232 0.58 0.48 9.78
C VAL A 232 0.31 0.74 8.29
N ALA A 233 -0.79 0.24 7.74
CA ALA A 233 -1.15 0.52 6.34
C ALA A 233 -1.36 2.02 6.08
N GLY A 234 -1.95 2.75 7.03
CA GLY A 234 -2.10 4.20 6.98
C GLY A 234 -0.76 4.93 7.04
N ALA A 235 0.11 4.55 7.99
CA ALA A 235 1.45 5.13 8.11
C ALA A 235 2.30 4.91 6.85
N LEU A 236 2.33 3.69 6.32
CA LEU A 236 3.05 3.37 5.10
C LEU A 236 2.49 4.11 3.88
N ALA A 237 1.17 4.29 3.80
CA ALA A 237 0.58 5.07 2.72
C ALA A 237 1.04 6.54 2.76
N ALA A 238 1.12 7.15 3.94
CA ALA A 238 1.66 8.49 4.12
C ALA A 238 3.15 8.57 3.75
N ILE A 239 3.97 7.68 4.32
CA ILE A 239 5.42 7.62 4.05
C ILE A 239 5.70 7.47 2.54
N ASN A 240 5.00 6.54 1.89
CA ASN A 240 5.14 6.30 0.45
C ASN A 240 4.62 7.45 -0.41
N SER A 241 3.82 8.38 0.16
CA SER A 241 3.38 9.60 -0.51
C SER A 241 4.33 10.78 -0.26
N GLY A 242 5.46 10.55 0.43
CA GLY A 242 6.45 11.58 0.75
C GLY A 242 6.12 12.40 2.01
N GLU A 243 5.12 12.00 2.79
CA GLU A 243 4.73 12.70 4.01
C GLU A 243 5.69 12.43 5.17
N GLY A 244 5.88 13.43 6.03
CA GLY A 244 6.73 13.32 7.22
C GLY A 244 6.07 12.56 8.39
N TRP A 245 6.70 12.64 9.57
CA TRP A 245 6.23 11.97 10.78
C TRP A 245 4.79 12.33 11.17
N SER A 246 4.37 13.58 10.91
CA SER A 246 3.02 14.07 11.20
C SER A 246 1.97 13.41 10.30
N GLY A 247 2.28 13.24 9.01
CA GLY A 247 1.43 12.50 8.07
C GLY A 247 1.32 11.04 8.45
N ALA A 248 2.43 10.38 8.79
CA ALA A 248 2.42 8.99 9.24
C ALA A 248 1.57 8.79 10.51
N LEU A 249 1.70 9.69 11.49
CA LEU A 249 0.89 9.68 12.72
C LEU A 249 -0.60 9.85 12.43
N LEU A 250 -0.97 10.91 11.68
CA LEU A 250 -2.38 11.21 11.39
C LEU A 250 -3.02 10.12 10.54
N MET A 251 -2.31 9.65 9.52
CA MET A 251 -2.84 8.60 8.64
C MET A 251 -2.98 7.27 9.36
N ALA A 252 -2.08 6.92 10.27
CA ALA A 252 -2.25 5.73 11.10
C ALA A 252 -3.54 5.80 11.93
N ILE A 253 -3.78 6.92 12.61
CA ILE A 253 -4.97 7.11 13.45
C ILE A 253 -6.24 7.08 12.60
N LEU A 254 -6.29 7.88 11.53
CA LEU A 254 -7.48 8.02 10.69
C LEU A 254 -7.82 6.72 9.97
N THR A 255 -6.84 6.02 9.43
CA THR A 255 -7.07 4.74 8.73
C THR A 255 -7.55 3.67 9.71
N ALA A 256 -6.92 3.57 10.89
CA ALA A 256 -7.26 2.54 11.88
C ALA A 256 -8.62 2.76 12.55
N THR A 257 -9.00 4.02 12.78
CA THR A 257 -10.23 4.34 13.52
C THR A 257 -11.40 4.73 12.63
N GLY A 258 -11.16 5.17 11.39
CA GLY A 258 -12.18 5.72 10.50
C GLY A 258 -13.34 4.75 10.23
N GLY A 259 -13.05 3.48 9.98
CA GLY A 259 -14.08 2.45 9.80
C GLY A 259 -14.99 2.29 11.02
N GLY A 260 -14.39 2.23 12.21
CA GLY A 260 -15.13 2.16 13.49
C GLY A 260 -15.92 3.43 13.81
N VAL A 261 -15.41 4.62 13.42
CA VAL A 261 -16.15 5.88 13.57
C VAL A 261 -17.41 5.87 12.71
N ILE A 262 -17.31 5.53 11.42
CA ILE A 262 -18.48 5.46 10.55
C ILE A 262 -19.48 4.42 11.06
N ARG A 263 -18.98 3.24 11.46
CA ARG A 263 -19.79 2.19 12.09
C ARG A 263 -20.57 2.73 13.28
N ASP A 264 -19.91 3.39 14.21
CA ASP A 264 -20.56 3.85 15.43
C ASP A 264 -21.60 4.94 15.15
N LEU A 265 -21.33 5.84 14.19
CA LEU A 265 -22.29 6.86 13.75
C LEU A 265 -23.51 6.25 13.06
N LEU A 266 -23.32 5.29 12.15
CA LEU A 266 -24.43 4.56 11.50
C LEU A 266 -25.24 3.73 12.49
N ALA A 267 -24.57 3.20 13.52
CA ALA A 267 -25.20 2.52 14.63
C ALA A 267 -25.69 3.48 15.71
N ASP A 268 -25.75 4.80 15.49
CA ASP A 268 -26.26 5.80 16.44
C ASP A 268 -25.63 5.66 17.86
N ARG A 269 -24.30 5.50 17.90
CA ARG A 269 -23.48 5.45 19.12
C ARG A 269 -22.41 6.52 19.07
N VAL A 270 -21.99 6.98 20.24
CA VAL A 270 -20.78 7.80 20.34
C VAL A 270 -19.58 6.96 19.93
N PRO A 271 -18.75 7.39 18.96
CA PRO A 271 -17.62 6.63 18.49
C PRO A 271 -16.66 6.18 19.59
N LEU A 272 -16.20 4.93 19.53
CA LEU A 272 -15.29 4.33 20.50
C LEU A 272 -13.99 5.13 20.66
N VAL A 273 -13.51 5.73 19.58
CA VAL A 273 -12.29 6.55 19.59
C VAL A 273 -12.39 7.78 20.51
N LEU A 274 -13.59 8.29 20.78
CA LEU A 274 -13.80 9.48 21.61
C LEU A 274 -13.88 9.17 23.11
N HIS A 275 -13.99 7.90 23.50
CA HIS A 275 -14.13 7.51 24.91
C HIS A 275 -13.24 6.32 25.34
N SER A 276 -12.62 5.61 24.39
CA SER A 276 -11.56 4.62 24.60
C SER A 276 -10.27 5.15 23.99
N GLU A 277 -9.59 6.00 24.77
CA GLU A 277 -8.47 6.83 24.30
C GLU A 277 -7.22 6.01 23.91
N VAL A 278 -7.15 4.75 24.34
CA VAL A 278 -6.10 3.81 23.98
C VAL A 278 -6.11 3.48 22.48
N ASN A 279 -7.25 3.52 21.80
CA ASN A 279 -7.33 3.16 20.37
C ASN A 279 -6.53 4.11 19.47
N ALA A 280 -6.83 5.41 19.56
CA ALA A 280 -6.11 6.42 18.78
C ALA A 280 -4.63 6.47 19.19
N THR A 281 -4.35 6.35 20.48
CA THR A 281 -2.98 6.35 21.00
C THR A 281 -2.18 5.14 20.48
N ALA A 282 -2.75 3.94 20.51
CA ALA A 282 -2.13 2.72 19.99
C ALA A 282 -1.85 2.84 18.49
N ALA A 283 -2.84 3.29 17.71
CA ALA A 283 -2.67 3.48 16.27
C ALA A 283 -1.59 4.53 15.96
N GLY A 284 -1.60 5.65 16.69
CA GLY A 284 -0.62 6.72 16.50
C GLY A 284 0.81 6.31 16.86
N LEU A 285 1.00 5.65 18.01
CA LEU A 285 2.30 5.12 18.42
C LEU A 285 2.81 4.04 17.46
N GLY A 286 1.93 3.16 16.99
CA GLY A 286 2.28 2.17 15.95
C GLY A 286 2.68 2.83 14.63
N GLY A 287 1.99 3.90 14.23
CA GLY A 287 2.33 4.68 13.04
C GLY A 287 3.68 5.39 13.15
N LEU A 288 3.97 5.99 14.30
CA LEU A 288 5.27 6.63 14.57
C LEU A 288 6.42 5.62 14.62
N ALA A 289 6.19 4.46 15.24
CA ALA A 289 7.13 3.36 15.24
C ALA A 289 7.42 2.88 13.81
N THR A 290 6.38 2.74 12.98
CA THR A 290 6.52 2.42 11.56
C THR A 290 7.37 3.46 10.83
N TRP A 291 7.08 4.74 11.03
CA TRP A 291 7.84 5.84 10.41
C TRP A 291 9.32 5.83 10.83
N ALA A 292 9.61 5.69 12.12
CA ALA A 292 10.97 5.75 12.64
C ALA A 292 11.87 4.61 12.17
N ALA A 293 11.31 3.43 11.90
CA ALA A 293 12.06 2.26 11.43
C ALA A 293 12.03 2.09 9.90
N TYR A 294 11.30 2.93 9.18
CA TYR A 294 11.05 2.75 7.74
C TYR A 294 12.34 2.78 6.93
N ASP A 295 13.24 3.73 7.20
CA ASP A 295 14.52 3.89 6.49
C ASP A 295 15.52 2.74 6.74
N ILE A 296 15.29 1.93 7.77
CA ILE A 296 16.12 0.75 8.08
C ILE A 296 15.64 -0.45 7.27
N SER A 297 14.35 -0.76 7.37
CA SER A 297 13.70 -1.85 6.63
C SER A 297 12.19 -1.70 6.71
N SER A 298 11.52 -1.67 5.56
CA SER A 298 10.06 -1.57 5.47
C SER A 298 9.35 -2.76 6.14
N GLY A 299 9.93 -3.97 6.07
CA GLY A 299 9.42 -5.16 6.73
C GLY A 299 9.54 -5.09 8.25
N ALA A 300 10.72 -4.70 8.75
CA ALA A 300 10.94 -4.50 10.18
C ALA A 300 10.05 -3.38 10.75
N ALA A 301 9.91 -2.27 10.02
CA ALA A 301 9.02 -1.18 10.36
C ALA A 301 7.56 -1.61 10.49
N THR A 302 7.09 -2.46 9.58
CA THR A 302 5.74 -3.02 9.59
C THR A 302 5.50 -3.88 10.83
N LEU A 303 6.44 -4.79 11.15
CA LEU A 303 6.37 -5.66 12.32
C LEU A 303 6.45 -4.86 13.62
N LEU A 304 7.34 -3.87 13.69
CA LEU A 304 7.50 -2.99 14.84
C LEU A 304 6.23 -2.18 15.08
N GLY A 305 5.70 -1.52 14.05
CA GLY A 305 4.48 -0.72 14.14
C GLY A 305 3.26 -1.56 14.56
N LEU A 306 3.10 -2.74 13.96
CA LEU A 306 2.03 -3.68 14.32
C LEU A 306 2.16 -4.13 15.77
N SER A 307 3.37 -4.49 16.20
CA SER A 307 3.65 -4.93 17.58
C SER A 307 3.38 -3.81 18.58
N VAL A 308 3.82 -2.59 18.31
CA VAL A 308 3.57 -1.43 19.18
C VAL A 308 2.08 -1.15 19.28
N ALA A 309 1.35 -1.09 18.15
CA ALA A 309 -0.09 -0.87 18.17
C ALA A 309 -0.83 -1.97 18.95
N ALA A 310 -0.51 -3.24 18.69
CA ALA A 310 -1.13 -4.37 19.37
C ALA A 310 -0.83 -4.40 20.87
N LEU A 311 0.42 -4.17 21.28
CA LEU A 311 0.83 -4.18 22.69
C LEU A 311 0.21 -3.03 23.47
N VAL A 312 0.21 -1.80 22.92
CA VAL A 312 -0.41 -0.65 23.57
C VAL A 312 -1.91 -0.87 23.72
N ARG A 313 -2.57 -1.42 22.69
CA ARG A 313 -4.01 -1.74 22.75
C ARG A 313 -4.30 -2.84 23.77
N ALA A 314 -3.52 -3.93 23.76
CA ALA A 314 -3.67 -5.03 24.69
C ALA A 314 -3.45 -4.60 26.14
N ALA A 315 -2.42 -3.77 26.39
CA ALA A 315 -2.17 -3.18 27.71
C ALA A 315 -3.35 -2.31 28.16
N GLY A 316 -3.89 -1.47 27.28
CA GLY A 316 -5.04 -0.64 27.64
C GLY A 316 -6.30 -1.45 27.96
N VAL A 317 -6.52 -2.58 27.29
CA VAL A 317 -7.62 -3.50 27.61
C VAL A 317 -7.36 -4.27 28.91
N ALA A 318 -6.12 -4.71 29.15
CA ALA A 318 -5.76 -5.52 30.32
C ALA A 318 -5.75 -4.71 31.62
N PHE A 319 -5.30 -3.45 31.58
CA PHE A 319 -5.17 -2.59 32.75
C PHE A 319 -6.28 -1.54 32.88
N ASP A 320 -7.30 -1.58 32.02
CA ASP A 320 -8.42 -0.63 32.00
C ASP A 320 -7.94 0.84 32.01
N LEU A 321 -6.95 1.15 31.17
CA LEU A 321 -6.34 2.48 31.10
C LEU A 321 -7.31 3.50 30.49
N HIS A 322 -7.51 4.59 31.22
CA HIS A 322 -8.30 5.75 30.80
C HIS A 322 -7.41 7.02 30.88
N LEU A 323 -7.40 7.86 29.85
CA LEU A 323 -6.78 9.18 29.89
C LEU A 323 -7.58 10.13 30.81
N PRO A 324 -6.93 11.22 31.28
CA PRO A 324 -7.55 12.16 32.20
C PRO A 324 -8.75 12.87 31.57
N ARG A 325 -9.92 12.76 32.22
CA ARG A 325 -11.11 13.53 31.83
C ARG A 325 -11.10 14.89 32.52
N PRO A 326 -11.40 16.00 31.82
CA PRO A 326 -11.66 17.27 32.47
C PRO A 326 -12.78 17.11 33.50
N ARG A 327 -12.56 17.55 34.75
CA ARG A 327 -13.60 17.53 35.78
C ARG A 327 -14.76 18.41 35.31
N ARG A 328 -15.96 17.85 35.24
CA ARG A 328 -17.18 18.65 35.03
C ARG A 328 -17.28 19.69 36.16
N PRO A 329 -17.44 20.98 35.84
CA PRO A 329 -17.77 21.98 36.86
C PRO A 329 -19.06 21.53 37.58
N GLY A 330 -19.00 21.33 38.89
CA GLY A 330 -20.16 21.00 39.74
C GLY A 330 -20.33 19.54 40.19
N ALA A 331 -19.46 18.60 39.80
CA ALA A 331 -19.48 17.25 40.36
C ALA A 331 -18.75 17.22 41.71
N GLY A 332 -19.50 17.13 42.82
CA GLY A 332 -18.94 16.95 44.17
C GLY A 332 -18.06 15.69 44.28
N PRO A 333 -17.18 15.60 45.30
CA PRO A 333 -16.23 14.50 45.41
C PRO A 333 -16.96 13.15 45.47
N ARG A 334 -16.58 12.22 44.58
CA ARG A 334 -17.02 10.81 44.65
C ARG A 334 -16.47 10.21 45.95
N LYS A 335 -17.37 9.71 46.80
CA LYS A 335 -17.01 8.90 47.97
C LYS A 335 -16.51 7.53 47.49
N GLY A 336 -15.34 7.14 47.99
CA GLY A 336 -14.84 5.76 48.20
C GLY A 336 -14.84 4.85 46.99
#